data_AF-A0A8X8WS53-F1
#
_entry.id   AF-A0A8X8WS53-F1
#
_cell.length_a   1.000
_cell.length_b   1.000
_cell.length_c   1.000
_cell.angle_alpha   90.00
_cell.angle_beta   90.00
_cell.angle_gamma   90.00
#
_symmetry.space_group_name_H-M   'P 1'
#
loop_
_entity.id
_entity.type
_entity.pdbx_description
1 polymer ?
#
loop_
_entity_poly.entity_id
_entity_poly.type
_entity_poly.pdbx_seq_one_letter_code
_entity_poly.pdbx_strand_id
1 'polypeptide(L)'
;MQEDPTCGPLLDSIAIKEKLPLKLTPGNLVKNGGFETGPHVFKNYSTGILILPMRQDLCSPIPGWIVESLKPVKYIDSKHFNVPSGLAAIEFVGGRETAIAQIIRTVEKKWYELTFTVGDANNGCHGTMTVEAFAGGKSISVPFTSQGKGWFKNASLRFEAVSNRTRIRFWNPFYHTKIYDFGHMCGPVIDNVKVVPVA
;
A
#
# COMPACT_ATOMS: atom_id res chain seq x y z
N MET A 1 24.76 -21.56 -27.23
CA MET A 1 25.07 -20.42 -26.34
C MET A 1 25.45 -21.01 -25.00
N GLN A 2 26.64 -20.70 -24.50
CA GLN A 2 27.10 -21.12 -23.19
C GLN A 2 26.64 -20.06 -22.19
N GLU A 3 25.91 -20.46 -21.15
CA GLU A 3 25.49 -19.51 -20.10
C GLU A 3 26.73 -19.05 -19.33
N ASP A 4 26.83 -17.74 -19.09
CA ASP A 4 27.92 -17.16 -18.30
C ASP A 4 27.74 -17.60 -16.83
N PRO A 5 28.72 -18.29 -16.22
CA PRO A 5 28.61 -18.78 -14.84
C PRO A 5 28.55 -17.65 -13.80
N THR A 6 28.85 -16.40 -14.19
CA THR A 6 28.67 -15.21 -13.35
C THR A 6 27.24 -14.65 -13.40
N CYS A 7 26.41 -15.10 -14.36
CA CYS A 7 25.01 -14.73 -14.43
C CYS A 7 24.18 -15.61 -13.48
N GLY A 8 23.64 -14.99 -12.44
CA GLY A 8 22.72 -15.65 -11.52
C GLY A 8 22.11 -14.67 -10.53
N PRO A 9 21.08 -15.10 -9.78
CA PRO A 9 20.54 -14.28 -8.71
C PRO A 9 21.59 -14.07 -7.61
N LEU A 10 21.77 -12.83 -7.17
CA LEU A 10 22.61 -12.52 -6.01
C LEU A 10 21.74 -12.55 -4.74
N LEU A 11 22.17 -13.37 -3.78
CA LEU A 11 21.60 -13.41 -2.44
C LEU A 11 22.63 -12.83 -1.47
N ASP A 12 22.23 -11.85 -0.68
CA ASP A 12 23.09 -11.17 0.29
C ASP A 12 22.58 -11.40 1.72
N SER A 13 21.44 -10.80 2.05
CA SER A 13 20.80 -10.93 3.36
C SER A 13 19.45 -11.64 3.29
N ILE A 14 19.23 -12.64 4.15
CA ILE A 14 17.98 -13.42 4.23
C ILE A 14 17.41 -13.30 5.65
N ALA A 15 16.12 -13.01 5.75
CA ALA A 15 15.40 -12.96 7.02
C ALA A 15 14.11 -13.80 6.96
N ILE A 16 13.84 -14.50 8.04
CA ILE A 16 12.58 -15.23 8.25
C ILE A 16 11.87 -14.58 9.44
N LYS A 17 10.59 -14.24 9.25
CA LYS A 17 9.77 -13.58 10.27
C LYS A 17 8.46 -14.32 10.41
N GLU A 18 8.13 -14.69 11.65
CA GLU A 18 6.81 -15.22 11.99
C GLU A 18 5.74 -14.14 11.80
N LYS A 19 4.62 -14.52 11.17
CA LYS A 19 3.45 -13.66 11.01
C LYS A 19 2.39 -14.05 12.03
N LEU A 20 2.29 -13.29 13.10
CA LEU A 20 1.25 -13.49 14.10
C LEU A 20 -0.14 -13.13 13.54
N PRO A 21 -1.21 -13.80 14.00
CA PRO A 21 -2.57 -13.43 13.65
C PRO A 21 -2.88 -11.97 13.97
N LEU A 22 -3.54 -11.28 13.04
CA LEU A 22 -3.94 -9.89 13.24
C LEU A 22 -5.01 -9.78 14.34
N LYS A 23 -4.76 -8.88 15.29
CA LYS A 23 -5.76 -8.46 16.27
C LYS A 23 -6.79 -7.56 15.58
N LEU A 24 -8.07 -7.73 15.93
CA LEU A 24 -9.13 -6.82 15.50
C LEU A 24 -9.05 -5.54 16.32
N THR A 25 -9.10 -4.39 15.65
CA THR A 25 -9.18 -3.09 16.30
C THR A 25 -10.65 -2.74 16.54
N PRO A 26 -11.11 -2.57 17.79
CA PRO A 26 -12.49 -2.17 18.08
C PRO A 26 -12.87 -0.90 17.31
N GLY A 27 -14.05 -0.90 16.71
CA GLY A 27 -14.56 0.25 15.94
C GLY A 27 -14.01 0.42 14.53
N ASN A 28 -12.96 -0.31 14.12
CA ASN A 28 -12.44 -0.28 12.75
C ASN A 28 -12.65 -1.63 12.06
N LEU A 29 -13.30 -1.61 10.89
CA LEU A 29 -13.56 -2.80 10.08
C LEU A 29 -12.33 -3.27 9.31
N VAL A 30 -11.33 -2.39 9.14
CA VAL A 30 -10.07 -2.66 8.42
C VAL A 30 -9.08 -3.33 9.36
N LYS A 31 -8.49 -4.44 8.91
CA LYS A 31 -7.36 -5.07 9.58
C LYS A 31 -6.05 -4.50 9.05
N ASN A 32 -5.09 -4.28 9.95
CA ASN A 32 -3.75 -3.80 9.60
C ASN A 32 -3.79 -2.55 8.70
N GLY A 33 -4.70 -1.61 9.00
CA GLY A 33 -4.93 -0.42 8.18
C GLY A 33 -3.77 0.58 8.19
N GLY A 34 -2.93 0.52 9.22
CA GLY A 34 -1.68 1.27 9.32
C GLY A 34 -0.45 0.49 8.85
N PHE A 35 -0.61 -0.70 8.25
CA PHE A 35 0.49 -1.51 7.71
C PHE A 35 1.62 -1.90 8.69
N GLU A 36 1.44 -1.69 9.99
CA GLU A 36 2.39 -2.00 11.06
C GLU A 36 2.85 -3.47 11.13
N THR A 37 2.03 -4.38 10.61
CA THR A 37 2.40 -5.79 10.47
C THR A 37 2.75 -6.10 9.02
N GLY A 38 4.01 -6.45 8.77
CA GLY A 38 4.51 -6.74 7.44
C GLY A 38 5.82 -7.53 7.45
N PRO A 39 6.53 -7.59 6.31
CA PRO A 39 7.82 -8.28 6.17
C PRO A 39 8.89 -7.74 7.14
N HIS A 40 10.01 -8.44 7.24
CA HIS A 40 11.16 -7.96 8.02
C HIS A 40 11.89 -6.87 7.24
N VAL A 41 12.09 -5.72 7.86
CA VAL A 41 12.87 -4.61 7.28
C VAL A 41 14.23 -4.59 7.96
N PHE A 42 15.28 -4.65 7.15
CA PHE A 42 16.65 -4.60 7.64
C PHE A 42 17.03 -3.16 8.00
N LYS A 43 17.71 -3.00 9.15
CA LYS A 43 18.11 -1.68 9.65
C LYS A 43 19.09 -0.91 8.76
N ASN A 44 19.81 -1.60 7.86
CA ASN A 44 20.89 -1.03 7.08
C ASN A 44 20.53 -0.84 5.59
N TYR A 45 19.30 -1.20 5.18
CA TYR A 45 18.87 -1.11 3.79
C TYR A 45 17.66 -0.17 3.68
N SER A 46 17.81 0.91 2.92
CA SER A 46 16.81 1.96 2.72
C SER A 46 16.03 1.82 1.42
N THR A 47 15.92 0.61 0.87
CA THR A 47 15.29 0.36 -0.45
C THR A 47 13.78 0.11 -0.37
N GLY A 48 13.27 -0.16 0.83
CA GLY A 48 11.95 -0.77 1.03
C GLY A 48 11.90 -2.20 0.49
N ILE A 49 10.72 -2.81 0.54
CA ILE A 49 10.51 -4.22 0.17
C ILE A 49 9.41 -4.31 -0.87
N LEU A 50 9.72 -4.88 -2.04
CA LEU A 50 8.72 -5.14 -3.06
C LEU A 50 7.85 -6.33 -2.66
N ILE A 51 6.54 -6.11 -2.63
CA ILE A 51 5.54 -7.12 -2.29
C ILE A 51 4.84 -7.53 -3.57
N LEU A 52 5.09 -8.77 -3.98
CA LEU A 52 4.58 -9.31 -5.23
C LEU A 52 3.07 -9.56 -5.17
N PRO A 53 2.42 -9.61 -6.34
CA PRO A 53 1.02 -10.00 -6.45
C PRO A 53 0.76 -11.43 -5.97
N MET A 54 -0.40 -11.66 -5.35
CA MET A 54 -0.79 -12.97 -4.86
C MET A 54 -1.27 -13.90 -5.98
N ARG A 55 -0.34 -14.37 -6.84
CA ARG A 55 -0.65 -15.36 -7.90
C ARG A 55 -0.47 -16.80 -7.46
N GLN A 56 0.66 -17.08 -6.81
CA GLN A 56 1.03 -18.42 -6.34
C GLN A 56 1.02 -18.53 -4.81
N ASP A 57 1.24 -17.41 -4.12
CA ASP A 57 1.32 -17.39 -2.66
C ASP A 57 -0.05 -17.54 -2.00
N LEU A 58 -0.13 -18.44 -1.00
CA LEU A 58 -1.33 -18.64 -0.19
C LEU A 58 -1.65 -17.44 0.71
N CYS A 59 -0.64 -16.63 1.05
CA CYS A 59 -0.75 -15.54 2.03
C CYS A 59 0.11 -14.35 1.63
N SER A 60 -0.47 -13.15 1.69
CA SER A 60 0.24 -11.90 1.46
C SER A 60 1.37 -11.68 2.49
N PRO A 61 2.53 -11.14 2.08
CA PRO A 61 3.53 -10.55 2.97
C PRO A 61 2.97 -9.46 3.91
N ILE A 62 1.87 -8.81 3.51
CA ILE A 62 1.15 -7.82 4.30
C ILE A 62 -0.18 -8.47 4.77
N PRO A 63 -0.25 -8.98 6.00
CA PRO A 63 -1.45 -9.66 6.48
C PRO A 63 -2.69 -8.76 6.36
N GLY A 64 -3.81 -9.36 5.94
CA GLY A 64 -5.09 -8.67 5.75
C GLY A 64 -5.24 -7.95 4.40
N TRP A 65 -4.16 -7.80 3.62
CA TRP A 65 -4.18 -7.07 2.36
C TRP A 65 -3.79 -7.94 1.18
N ILE A 66 -4.43 -7.69 0.04
CA ILE A 66 -4.25 -8.39 -1.22
C ILE A 66 -3.58 -7.43 -2.19
N VAL A 67 -2.41 -7.79 -2.72
CA VAL A 67 -1.79 -7.09 -3.86
C VAL A 67 -2.40 -7.68 -5.12
N GLU A 68 -3.26 -6.91 -5.78
CA GLU A 68 -4.15 -7.43 -6.84
C GLU A 68 -3.55 -7.40 -8.24
N SER A 69 -2.71 -6.41 -8.52
CA SER A 69 -2.34 -6.07 -9.90
C SER A 69 -1.05 -6.75 -10.36
N LEU A 70 -0.57 -6.45 -11.57
CA LEU A 70 0.57 -7.16 -12.18
C LEU A 70 1.92 -6.75 -11.59
N LYS A 71 2.01 -5.55 -11.00
CA LYS A 71 3.23 -5.00 -10.45
C LYS A 71 3.16 -4.93 -8.91
N PRO A 72 4.32 -5.00 -8.24
CA PRO A 72 4.38 -4.97 -6.80
C PRO A 72 4.00 -3.61 -6.22
N VAL A 73 3.52 -3.63 -4.98
CA VAL A 73 3.59 -2.46 -4.09
C VAL A 73 4.93 -2.49 -3.34
N LYS A 74 5.39 -1.36 -2.82
CA LYS A 74 6.56 -1.30 -1.95
C LYS A 74 6.14 -1.06 -0.51
N TYR A 75 6.54 -1.94 0.38
CA TYR A 75 6.47 -1.75 1.83
C TYR A 75 7.64 -0.88 2.28
N ILE A 76 7.36 0.24 2.93
CA ILE A 76 8.35 1.22 3.39
C ILE A 76 8.27 1.38 4.90
N ASP A 77 9.39 1.71 5.53
CA ASP A 77 9.50 1.90 6.97
C ASP A 77 9.88 3.34 7.35
N SER A 78 9.42 3.75 8.53
CA SER A 78 9.64 5.08 9.12
C SER A 78 11.11 5.45 9.34
N LYS A 79 12.02 4.48 9.43
CA LYS A 79 13.44 4.75 9.67
C LYS A 79 14.13 5.34 8.43
N HIS A 80 13.65 4.98 7.24
CA HIS A 80 14.26 5.35 5.97
C HIS A 80 13.38 6.23 5.09
N PHE A 81 12.07 6.25 5.36
CA PHE A 81 11.08 6.97 4.58
C PHE A 81 10.15 7.78 5.49
N ASN A 82 9.53 8.81 4.93
CA ASN A 82 8.44 9.48 5.62
C ASN A 82 7.19 8.61 5.52
N VAL A 83 6.66 8.16 6.65
CA VAL A 83 5.39 7.42 6.73
C VAL A 83 4.33 8.27 7.42
N PRO A 84 3.05 8.20 7.01
CA PRO A 84 2.02 9.04 7.61
C PRO A 84 1.78 8.78 9.10
N SER A 85 1.93 7.54 9.55
CA SER A 85 1.82 7.16 10.95
C SER A 85 2.60 5.88 11.25
N GLY A 86 2.90 5.66 12.54
CA GLY A 86 3.48 4.43 13.02
C GLY A 86 4.84 4.10 12.39
N LEU A 87 5.05 2.83 12.04
CA LEU A 87 6.35 2.32 11.62
C LEU A 87 6.43 2.03 10.12
N ALA A 88 5.31 1.89 9.41
CA ALA A 88 5.32 1.45 8.03
C ALA A 88 4.14 1.98 7.20
N ALA A 89 4.33 2.00 5.88
CA ALA A 89 3.30 2.37 4.93
C ALA A 89 3.48 1.63 3.59
N ILE A 90 2.55 1.85 2.66
CA ILE A 90 2.61 1.27 1.31
C ILE A 90 2.83 2.36 0.25
N GLU A 91 3.87 2.22 -0.55
CA GLU A 91 4.13 3.05 -1.74
C GLU A 91 3.71 2.30 -3.02
N PHE A 92 2.98 2.97 -3.91
CA PHE A 92 2.60 2.42 -5.23
C PHE A 92 3.69 2.68 -6.27
N VAL A 93 4.47 1.66 -6.61
CA VAL A 93 5.65 1.79 -7.49
C VAL A 93 5.43 1.30 -8.93
N GLY A 94 4.40 0.50 -9.23
CA GLY A 94 4.16 0.01 -10.60
C GLY A 94 3.08 0.78 -11.36
N GLY A 95 2.79 2.02 -10.97
CA GLY A 95 1.76 2.87 -11.57
C GLY A 95 0.42 2.17 -11.85
N ARG A 96 -0.08 2.28 -13.09
CA ARG A 96 -1.38 1.74 -13.54
C ARG A 96 -1.57 0.26 -13.24
N GLU A 97 -0.47 -0.47 -13.07
CA GLU A 97 -0.45 -1.90 -12.84
C GLU A 97 -0.29 -2.26 -11.37
N THR A 98 -0.53 -1.33 -10.43
CA THR A 98 -0.43 -1.56 -8.98
C THR A 98 -1.71 -1.19 -8.25
N ALA A 99 -2.29 -2.16 -7.54
CA ALA A 99 -3.42 -1.95 -6.65
C ALA A 99 -3.31 -2.86 -5.42
N ILE A 100 -3.85 -2.38 -4.30
CA ILE A 100 -3.99 -3.15 -3.08
C ILE A 100 -5.43 -3.09 -2.58
N ALA A 101 -5.92 -4.19 -2.03
CA ALA A 101 -7.28 -4.29 -1.57
C ALA A 101 -7.42 -5.11 -0.29
N GLN A 102 -8.55 -4.93 0.38
CA GLN A 102 -8.98 -5.76 1.50
C GLN A 102 -10.48 -6.02 1.37
N ILE A 103 -10.92 -7.22 1.75
CA ILE A 103 -12.34 -7.56 1.85
C ILE A 103 -12.74 -7.47 3.31
N ILE A 104 -13.56 -6.48 3.64
CA ILE A 104 -14.08 -6.23 4.98
C ILE A 104 -15.50 -6.77 5.12
N ARG A 105 -15.89 -7.16 6.34
CA ARG A 105 -17.27 -7.59 6.64
C ARG A 105 -18.13 -6.37 6.88
N THR A 106 -19.23 -6.25 6.14
CA THR A 106 -20.19 -5.14 6.23
C THR A 106 -21.59 -5.68 6.46
N VAL A 107 -22.55 -4.77 6.65
CA VAL A 107 -23.99 -5.06 6.67
C VAL A 107 -24.60 -4.34 5.48
N GLU A 108 -25.31 -5.07 4.63
CA GLU A 108 -25.98 -4.54 3.44
C GLU A 108 -26.91 -3.37 3.80
N LYS A 109 -26.99 -2.35 2.93
CA LYS A 109 -27.78 -1.11 3.10
C LYS A 109 -27.38 -0.21 4.28
N LYS A 110 -26.27 -0.53 4.95
CA LYS A 110 -25.69 0.34 6.00
C LYS A 110 -24.64 1.27 5.38
N TRP A 111 -24.61 2.51 5.88
CA TRP A 111 -23.62 3.50 5.49
C TRP A 111 -22.33 3.36 6.29
N TYR A 112 -21.21 3.56 5.61
CA TYR A 112 -19.86 3.52 6.17
C TYR A 112 -19.04 4.69 5.64
N GLU A 113 -18.01 5.05 6.39
CA GLU A 113 -17.01 6.03 6.01
C GLU A 113 -15.64 5.36 5.95
N LEU A 114 -15.05 5.35 4.75
CA LEU A 114 -13.66 4.98 4.52
C LEU A 114 -12.80 6.23 4.67
N THR A 115 -11.82 6.21 5.56
CA THR A 115 -10.80 7.26 5.71
C THR A 115 -9.41 6.68 5.50
N PHE A 116 -8.51 7.47 4.95
CA PHE A 116 -7.13 7.08 4.67
C PHE A 116 -6.24 8.30 4.52
N THR A 117 -4.93 8.10 4.64
CA THR A 117 -3.94 9.14 4.42
C THR A 117 -3.16 8.85 3.13
N VAL A 118 -2.93 9.88 2.33
CA VAL A 118 -2.10 9.82 1.12
C VAL A 118 -0.95 10.82 1.20
N GLY A 119 0.15 10.54 0.50
CA GLY A 119 1.25 11.51 0.37
C GLY A 119 2.47 10.94 -0.32
N ASP A 120 3.65 11.50 -0.02
CA ASP A 120 4.93 11.05 -0.57
C ASP A 120 5.93 10.64 0.52
N ALA A 121 6.86 9.76 0.15
CA ALA A 121 7.75 9.08 1.10
C ALA A 121 9.05 9.85 1.43
N ASN A 122 9.21 11.11 0.99
CA ASN A 122 10.48 11.86 1.07
C ASN A 122 11.67 11.12 0.40
N ASN A 123 11.42 10.51 -0.77
CA ASN A 123 12.41 9.70 -1.50
C ASN A 123 12.76 10.28 -2.87
N GLY A 124 12.50 11.57 -3.09
CA GLY A 124 12.73 12.26 -4.36
C GLY A 124 11.70 11.94 -5.46
N CYS A 125 10.59 11.27 -5.13
CA CYS A 125 9.51 11.04 -6.07
C CYS A 125 8.74 12.34 -6.34
N HIS A 126 8.75 12.82 -7.59
CA HIS A 126 8.23 14.14 -7.95
C HIS A 126 7.07 14.04 -8.95
N GLY A 127 6.15 15.00 -8.87
CA GLY A 127 5.09 15.19 -9.85
C GLY A 127 3.68 15.14 -9.26
N THR A 128 2.69 15.34 -10.13
CA THR A 128 1.27 15.23 -9.75
C THR A 128 0.89 13.76 -9.67
N MET A 129 0.60 13.30 -8.46
CA MET A 129 0.22 11.93 -8.13
C MET A 129 -1.27 11.85 -7.84
N THR A 130 -1.83 10.64 -8.00
CA THR A 130 -3.22 10.38 -7.68
C THR A 130 -3.34 9.01 -7.02
N VAL A 131 -4.18 8.93 -5.99
CA VAL A 131 -4.67 7.66 -5.45
C VAL A 131 -6.17 7.61 -5.66
N GLU A 132 -6.64 6.55 -6.29
CA GLU A 132 -8.06 6.24 -6.39
C GLU A 132 -8.45 5.21 -5.34
N ALA A 133 -9.49 5.53 -4.55
CA ALA A 133 -10.05 4.62 -3.57
C ALA A 133 -11.45 4.19 -3.99
N PHE A 134 -11.78 2.91 -3.83
CA PHE A 134 -13.05 2.30 -4.19
C PHE A 134 -13.65 1.56 -3.00
N ALA A 135 -14.95 1.75 -2.76
CA ALA A 135 -15.73 1.02 -1.75
C ALA A 135 -17.22 1.07 -2.08
N GLY A 136 -17.94 -0.05 -1.95
CA GLY A 136 -19.40 -0.10 -2.11
C GLY A 136 -19.92 0.43 -3.46
N GLY A 137 -19.18 0.25 -4.55
CA GLY A 137 -19.52 0.78 -5.87
C GLY A 137 -19.30 2.29 -6.03
N LYS A 138 -18.79 2.98 -5.01
CA LYS A 138 -18.35 4.38 -5.08
C LYS A 138 -16.83 4.45 -5.21
N SER A 139 -16.35 5.58 -5.73
CA SER A 139 -14.94 5.90 -5.78
C SER A 139 -14.66 7.37 -5.49
N ILE A 140 -13.44 7.65 -5.07
CA ILE A 140 -12.89 9.00 -4.97
C ILE A 140 -11.49 9.00 -5.58
N SER A 141 -11.17 10.06 -6.32
CA SER A 141 -9.84 10.33 -6.86
C SER A 141 -9.19 11.42 -6.01
N VAL A 142 -8.01 11.16 -5.47
CA VAL A 142 -7.30 12.06 -4.56
C VAL A 142 -6.00 12.54 -5.23
N PRO A 143 -6.04 13.62 -6.02
CA PRO A 143 -4.86 14.17 -6.65
C PRO A 143 -4.03 14.99 -5.65
N PHE A 144 -2.72 14.96 -5.75
CA PHE A 144 -1.80 15.80 -4.98
C PHE A 144 -0.46 15.97 -5.70
N THR A 145 0.27 17.04 -5.39
CA THR A 145 1.58 17.29 -6.01
C THR A 145 2.70 16.96 -5.04
N SER A 146 3.58 16.03 -5.43
CA SER A 146 4.76 15.69 -4.65
C SER A 146 5.96 16.54 -5.08
N GLN A 147 6.64 17.11 -4.10
CA GLN A 147 7.99 17.67 -4.26
C GLN A 147 9.09 16.67 -3.88
N GLY A 148 8.72 15.45 -3.49
CA GLY A 148 9.64 14.41 -3.03
C GLY A 148 10.28 14.68 -1.66
N LYS A 149 9.68 15.60 -0.88
CA LYS A 149 10.17 16.07 0.42
C LYS A 149 9.38 15.51 1.62
N GLY A 150 8.37 14.69 1.36
CA GLY A 150 7.48 14.13 2.37
C GLY A 150 6.41 15.12 2.84
N TRP A 151 5.17 14.84 2.49
CA TRP A 151 3.99 15.44 3.12
C TRP A 151 2.78 14.54 2.95
N PHE A 152 1.75 14.76 3.78
CA PHE A 152 0.57 13.91 3.83
C PHE A 152 -0.73 14.71 3.91
N LYS A 153 -1.83 14.12 3.44
CA LYS A 153 -3.18 14.61 3.68
C LYS A 153 -4.18 13.47 3.83
N ASN A 154 -5.25 13.72 4.56
CA ASN A 154 -6.32 12.77 4.73
C ASN A 154 -7.35 12.89 3.61
N ALA A 155 -7.98 11.77 3.29
CA ALA A 155 -9.10 11.68 2.37
C ALA A 155 -10.18 10.74 2.93
N SER A 156 -11.41 10.94 2.47
CA SER A 156 -12.57 10.18 2.94
C SER A 156 -13.50 9.83 1.79
N LEU A 157 -14.14 8.67 1.88
CA LEU A 157 -15.16 8.19 0.96
C LEU A 157 -16.32 7.60 1.77
N ARG A 158 -17.49 8.25 1.71
CA ARG A 158 -18.73 7.71 2.27
C ARG A 158 -19.37 6.78 1.25
N PHE A 159 -19.76 5.58 1.68
CA PHE A 159 -20.37 4.58 0.81
C PHE A 159 -21.46 3.78 1.55
N GLU A 160 -22.41 3.26 0.79
CA GLU A 160 -23.40 2.29 1.28
C GLU A 160 -22.92 0.88 0.92
N ALA A 161 -23.01 -0.05 1.85
CA ALA A 161 -22.60 -1.43 1.60
C ALA A 161 -23.65 -2.16 0.73
N VAL A 162 -23.21 -2.70 -0.39
CA VAL A 162 -24.05 -3.46 -1.34
C VAL A 162 -24.24 -4.92 -0.92
N SER A 163 -23.41 -5.43 -0.01
CA SER A 163 -23.53 -6.80 0.52
C SER A 163 -22.90 -6.91 1.91
N ASN A 164 -22.94 -8.13 2.48
CA ASN A 164 -22.29 -8.44 3.76
C ASN A 164 -20.73 -8.43 3.70
N ARG A 165 -20.14 -8.26 2.51
CA ARG A 165 -18.70 -8.13 2.32
C ARG A 165 -18.41 -7.03 1.31
N THR A 166 -17.70 -6.01 1.76
CA THR A 166 -17.26 -4.92 0.89
C THR A 166 -15.77 -5.07 0.58
N ARG A 167 -15.42 -4.99 -0.71
CA ARG A 167 -14.03 -4.86 -1.15
C ARG A 167 -13.65 -3.38 -1.13
N ILE A 168 -12.66 -3.02 -0.34
CA ILE A 168 -11.99 -1.72 -0.42
C ILE A 168 -10.73 -1.87 -1.25
N ARG A 169 -10.48 -0.95 -2.18
CA ARG A 169 -9.35 -1.02 -3.11
C ARG A 169 -8.72 0.36 -3.28
N PHE A 170 -7.40 0.39 -3.35
CA PHE A 170 -6.60 1.55 -3.67
C PHE A 170 -5.77 1.28 -4.93
N TRP A 171 -5.75 2.25 -5.83
CA TRP A 171 -5.11 2.13 -7.13
C TRP A 171 -4.39 3.43 -7.51
N ASN A 172 -3.25 3.33 -8.17
CA ASN A 172 -2.54 4.47 -8.74
C ASN A 172 -2.70 4.45 -10.28
N PRO A 173 -3.33 5.47 -10.91
CA PRO A 173 -3.51 5.54 -12.36
C PRO A 173 -2.29 6.06 -13.15
N PHE A 174 -1.17 6.43 -12.49
CA PHE A 174 -0.02 7.07 -13.14
C PHE A 174 1.31 6.42 -12.77
N TYR A 175 2.28 6.48 -13.68
CA TYR A 175 3.65 6.06 -13.41
C TYR A 175 4.47 7.26 -12.93
N HIS A 176 5.28 7.06 -11.89
CA HIS A 176 6.17 8.09 -11.37
C HIS A 176 7.58 7.53 -11.20
N THR A 177 8.56 8.41 -11.38
CA THR A 177 9.98 8.12 -11.23
C THR A 177 10.62 9.22 -10.37
N LYS A 178 11.81 8.93 -9.85
CA LYS A 178 12.57 9.92 -9.09
C LYS A 178 13.19 10.96 -10.01
N ILE A 179 13.39 12.16 -9.49
CA ILE A 179 13.86 13.31 -10.28
C ILE A 179 15.29 13.16 -10.84
N TYR A 180 16.18 12.45 -10.12
CA TYR A 180 17.58 12.22 -10.52
C TYR A 180 17.86 10.75 -10.85
N ASP A 181 16.83 9.91 -10.88
CA ASP A 181 16.96 8.46 -10.98
C ASP A 181 15.73 7.86 -11.67
N PHE A 182 15.67 8.06 -12.98
CA PHE A 182 14.54 7.67 -13.83
C PHE A 182 14.36 6.15 -13.95
N GLY A 183 15.37 5.36 -13.58
CA GLY A 183 15.29 3.91 -13.56
C GLY A 183 14.50 3.37 -12.37
N HIS A 184 14.38 4.16 -11.30
CA HIS A 184 13.66 3.76 -10.10
C HIS A 184 12.25 4.31 -10.08
N MET A 185 11.29 3.41 -10.21
CA MET A 185 9.89 3.73 -10.04
C MET A 185 9.55 4.05 -8.58
N CYS A 186 8.65 4.99 -8.41
CA CYS A 186 8.14 5.46 -7.13
C CYS A 186 6.67 5.84 -7.28
N GLY A 187 6.03 6.31 -6.22
CA GLY A 187 4.70 6.88 -6.36
C GLY A 187 4.05 7.29 -5.04
N PRO A 188 2.72 7.41 -5.02
CA PRO A 188 2.02 7.84 -3.83
C PRO A 188 2.11 6.78 -2.73
N VAL A 189 2.11 7.25 -1.49
CA VAL A 189 2.04 6.46 -0.27
C VAL A 189 0.60 6.43 0.23
N ILE A 190 0.16 5.28 0.76
CA ILE A 190 -1.06 5.16 1.56
C ILE A 190 -0.76 4.62 2.95
N ASP A 191 -1.56 5.08 3.91
CA ASP A 191 -1.51 4.62 5.30
C ASP A 191 -2.82 4.95 6.03
N ASN A 192 -2.94 4.54 7.29
CA ASN A 192 -4.04 4.89 8.20
C ASN A 192 -5.43 4.58 7.67
N VAL A 193 -5.58 3.46 6.95
CA VAL A 193 -6.87 3.08 6.39
C VAL A 193 -7.83 2.63 7.48
N LYS A 194 -8.99 3.28 7.56
CA LYS A 194 -10.06 2.95 8.51
C LYS A 194 -11.41 2.92 7.81
N VAL A 195 -12.25 1.98 8.19
CA VAL A 195 -13.67 1.97 7.81
C VAL A 195 -14.48 1.88 9.09
N VAL A 196 -15.42 2.80 9.24
CA VAL A 196 -16.33 2.88 10.38
C VAL A 196 -17.77 2.97 9.89
N PRO A 197 -18.76 2.39 10.60
CA PRO A 197 -20.17 2.63 10.29
C PRO A 197 -20.51 4.11 10.54
N VAL A 198 -21.29 4.71 9.64
CA VAL A 198 -21.86 6.04 9.87
C VAL A 198 -23.08 5.88 10.78
N ALA A 199 -23.17 6.74 11.81
CA ALA A 199 -24.31 6.80 12.72
C ALA A 199 -25.57 7.27 12.00
#